data_AF-A0A396YWC5-F1
#
_entry.id   AF-A0A396YWC5-F1
#
_cell.length_a   1.000
_cell.length_b   1.000
_cell.length_c   1.000
_cell.angle_alpha   90.00
_cell.angle_beta   90.00
_cell.angle_gamma   90.00
#
_symmetry.space_group_name_H-M   'P 1'
#
loop_
_entity.id
_entity.type
_entity.pdbx_description
1 polymer ?
#
loop_
_entity_poly.entity_id
_entity_poly.type
_entity_poly.pdbx_seq_one_letter_code
_entity_poly.pdbx_strand_id
1 'polypeptide(L)'
;MGDSESAQIVFTAVEKELNREVDDDVDSSCFNGLFELFRFSEYKENVLNLIRSGFNRTIEAAGDNLVNDTIFNHIGRLCIQLNDEPSAGEIYKAFVFGGDPERHYEMNTVAAKLSLYLTALNYQGPIDAIRDYIDYYNESYGDDEFVVMARYSYWWFKKEVEEALLFLGDSEKKKSLGIVASLLADLNEKKAIAILQTRLKDLTNPVTCEVFKEAIHRLETQNEIPKNQDRMIWMFGFITRTELALGNRNDNVFVRRAEELSNSIQAIVQEVDDSTPEDI
;
A
#
# COMPACT_ATOMS: atom_id res chain seq x y z
N MET A 1 -14.98 -18.55 -16.97
CA MET A 1 -14.15 -17.34 -17.15
C MET A 1 -13.14 -17.47 -18.30
N GLY A 2 -13.23 -18.49 -19.18
CA GLY A 2 -12.31 -18.62 -20.34
C GLY A 2 -12.99 -18.44 -21.70
N ASP A 3 -14.30 -18.29 -21.73
CA ASP A 3 -15.09 -18.04 -22.93
C ASP A 3 -15.23 -16.53 -23.19
N SER A 4 -15.44 -16.17 -24.45
CA SER A 4 -15.50 -14.76 -24.88
C SER A 4 -16.65 -13.98 -24.26
N GLU A 5 -17.77 -14.63 -23.96
CA GLU A 5 -18.93 -14.00 -23.33
C GLU A 5 -18.63 -13.60 -21.88
N SER A 6 -18.06 -14.52 -21.09
CA SER A 6 -17.59 -14.21 -19.73
C SER A 6 -16.53 -13.12 -19.71
N ALA A 7 -15.58 -13.14 -20.65
CA ALA A 7 -14.55 -12.12 -20.74
C ALA A 7 -15.14 -10.74 -21.04
N GLN A 8 -16.09 -10.66 -21.98
CA GLN A 8 -16.77 -9.41 -22.32
C GLN A 8 -17.56 -8.85 -21.13
N ILE A 9 -18.20 -9.71 -20.32
CA ILE A 9 -18.91 -9.26 -19.10
C ILE A 9 -17.94 -8.58 -18.14
N VAL A 10 -16.77 -9.18 -17.88
CA VAL A 10 -15.75 -8.60 -16.99
C VAL A 10 -15.24 -7.27 -17.53
N PHE A 11 -14.86 -7.20 -18.82
CA PHE A 11 -14.39 -5.95 -19.41
C PHE A 11 -15.45 -4.85 -19.32
N THR A 12 -16.71 -5.17 -19.67
CA THR A 12 -17.83 -4.22 -19.62
C THR A 12 -18.08 -3.73 -18.19
N ALA A 13 -17.99 -4.63 -17.20
CA ALA A 13 -18.15 -4.27 -15.79
C ALA A 13 -17.06 -3.30 -15.35
N VAL A 14 -15.79 -3.59 -15.67
CA VAL A 14 -14.69 -2.68 -15.31
C VAL A 14 -14.83 -1.34 -16.02
N GLU A 15 -15.21 -1.31 -17.29
CA GLU A 15 -15.43 -0.04 -18.00
C GLU A 15 -16.50 0.80 -17.33
N LYS A 16 -17.58 0.20 -16.83
CA LYS A 16 -18.59 0.91 -16.04
C LYS A 16 -17.98 1.46 -14.76
N GLU A 17 -17.20 0.65 -14.04
CA GLU A 17 -16.57 1.08 -12.79
C GLU A 17 -15.57 2.23 -13.00
N LEU A 18 -14.80 2.25 -14.10
CA LEU A 18 -13.89 3.35 -14.43
C LEU A 18 -14.58 4.72 -14.60
N ASN A 19 -15.89 4.75 -14.80
CA ASN A 19 -16.70 5.97 -14.97
C ASN A 19 -17.48 6.36 -13.69
N ARG A 20 -17.21 5.74 -12.55
CA ARG A 20 -17.91 6.04 -11.29
C ARG A 20 -17.44 7.36 -10.69
N GLU A 21 -18.39 8.09 -10.12
CA GLU A 21 -18.13 9.29 -9.34
C GLU A 21 -17.51 8.93 -7.98
N VAL A 22 -16.89 9.91 -7.30
CA VAL A 22 -16.16 9.66 -6.04
C VAL A 22 -17.01 9.05 -4.92
N ASP A 23 -18.29 9.40 -4.85
CA ASP A 23 -19.21 8.95 -3.79
C ASP A 23 -19.94 7.65 -4.14
N ASP A 24 -19.71 7.10 -5.33
CA ASP A 24 -20.34 5.85 -5.76
C ASP A 24 -19.58 4.62 -5.22
N ASP A 25 -20.33 3.63 -4.75
CA ASP A 25 -19.79 2.32 -4.41
C ASP A 25 -19.12 1.67 -5.63
N VAL A 26 -17.84 1.33 -5.48
CA VAL A 26 -17.05 0.63 -6.50
C VAL A 26 -17.15 -0.88 -6.32
N ASP A 27 -17.58 -1.59 -7.36
CA ASP A 27 -17.58 -3.05 -7.35
C ASP A 27 -16.15 -3.60 -7.59
N SER A 28 -15.40 -3.72 -6.50
CA SER A 28 -14.03 -4.27 -6.52
C SER A 28 -13.92 -5.67 -7.14
N SER A 29 -15.00 -6.45 -7.20
CA SER A 29 -14.98 -7.82 -7.72
C SER A 29 -14.70 -7.88 -9.23
N CYS A 30 -15.08 -6.85 -9.98
CA CYS A 30 -14.82 -6.79 -11.42
C CYS A 30 -13.31 -6.70 -11.73
N PHE A 31 -12.55 -5.99 -10.90
CA PHE A 31 -11.09 -5.89 -10.99
C PHE A 31 -10.42 -7.23 -10.72
N ASN A 32 -10.92 -8.02 -9.76
CA ASN A 32 -10.45 -9.40 -9.55
C ASN A 32 -10.71 -10.29 -10.78
N GLY A 33 -11.81 -10.04 -11.51
CA GLY A 33 -12.09 -10.69 -12.79
C GLY A 33 -10.99 -10.47 -13.83
N LEU A 34 -10.38 -9.27 -13.89
CA LEU A 34 -9.25 -9.00 -14.80
C LEU A 34 -8.02 -9.84 -14.46
N PHE A 35 -7.73 -10.02 -13.17
CA PHE A 35 -6.63 -10.88 -12.73
C PHE A 35 -6.84 -12.33 -13.18
N GLU A 36 -8.07 -12.85 -13.08
CA GLU A 36 -8.40 -14.18 -13.58
C GLU A 36 -8.32 -14.28 -15.11
N LEU A 37 -8.79 -13.26 -15.84
CA LEU A 37 -8.67 -13.21 -17.30
C LEU A 37 -7.22 -13.17 -17.80
N PHE A 38 -6.32 -12.53 -17.04
CA PHE A 38 -4.90 -12.46 -17.41
C PHE A 38 -4.22 -13.83 -17.49
N ARG A 39 -4.80 -14.88 -16.88
CA ARG A 39 -4.31 -16.26 -17.02
C ARG A 39 -4.45 -16.82 -18.44
N PHE A 40 -5.35 -16.26 -19.25
CA PHE A 40 -5.60 -16.68 -20.62
C PHE A 40 -4.81 -15.80 -21.60
N SER A 41 -3.97 -16.42 -22.43
CA SER A 41 -3.08 -15.71 -23.36
C SER A 41 -3.79 -14.77 -24.32
N GLU A 42 -5.03 -15.10 -24.71
CA GLU A 42 -5.84 -14.30 -25.62
C GLU A 42 -6.32 -12.96 -25.04
N TYR A 43 -6.47 -12.86 -23.71
CA TYR A 43 -6.96 -11.64 -23.05
C TYR A 43 -5.84 -10.81 -22.40
N LYS A 44 -4.62 -11.34 -22.28
CA LYS A 44 -3.51 -10.65 -21.60
C LYS A 44 -3.30 -9.23 -22.08
N GLU A 45 -3.18 -9.03 -23.38
CA GLU A 45 -2.91 -7.72 -23.95
C GLU A 45 -4.08 -6.74 -23.71
N ASN A 46 -5.32 -7.23 -23.77
CA ASN A 46 -6.50 -6.41 -23.49
C ASN A 46 -6.54 -5.99 -22.02
N VAL A 47 -6.23 -6.91 -21.09
CA VAL A 47 -6.12 -6.60 -19.66
C VAL A 47 -5.02 -5.56 -19.42
N LEU A 48 -3.84 -5.74 -20.00
CA LEU A 48 -2.72 -4.80 -19.86
C LEU A 48 -3.05 -3.40 -20.41
N ASN A 49 -3.69 -3.33 -21.57
CA ASN A 49 -4.09 -2.05 -22.15
C ASN A 49 -5.16 -1.35 -21.30
N LEU A 50 -6.10 -2.11 -20.72
CA LEU A 50 -7.09 -1.54 -19.82
C LEU A 50 -6.45 -0.98 -18.55
N ILE A 51 -5.60 -1.75 -17.84
CA ILE A 51 -5.00 -1.28 -16.58
C ILE A 51 -4.07 -0.09 -16.81
N ARG A 52 -3.26 -0.10 -17.89
CA ARG A 52 -2.30 0.98 -18.19
C ARG A 52 -3.00 2.28 -18.60
N SER A 53 -4.18 2.19 -19.22
CA SER A 53 -5.00 3.37 -19.56
C SER A 53 -5.97 3.76 -18.45
N GLY A 54 -6.19 2.90 -17.45
CA GLY A 54 -7.23 3.04 -16.44
C GLY A 54 -7.17 4.36 -15.69
N PHE A 55 -5.98 4.76 -15.23
CA PHE A 55 -5.81 6.03 -14.49
C PHE A 55 -6.27 7.23 -15.32
N ASN A 56 -5.81 7.34 -16.57
CA ASN A 56 -6.21 8.43 -17.46
C ASN A 56 -7.71 8.39 -17.76
N ARG A 57 -8.28 7.20 -17.99
CA ARG A 57 -9.72 7.05 -18.23
C ARG A 57 -10.55 7.51 -17.04
N THR A 58 -10.13 7.19 -15.81
CA THR A 58 -10.83 7.63 -14.60
C THR A 58 -10.71 9.14 -14.39
N ILE A 59 -9.56 9.74 -14.70
CA ILE A 59 -9.39 11.20 -14.69
C ILE A 59 -10.30 11.86 -15.73
N GLU A 60 -10.29 11.36 -16.97
CA GLU A 60 -11.10 11.88 -18.07
C GLU A 60 -12.61 11.77 -17.79
N ALA A 61 -13.04 10.67 -17.18
CA ALA A 61 -14.43 10.45 -16.82
C ALA A 61 -14.94 11.40 -15.73
N ALA A 62 -14.09 11.74 -14.76
CA ALA A 62 -14.43 12.71 -13.71
C ALA A 62 -14.57 14.13 -14.26
N GLY A 63 -13.79 14.50 -15.29
CA GLY A 63 -13.78 15.85 -15.84
C GLY A 63 -13.39 16.87 -14.78
N ASP A 64 -14.30 17.80 -14.46
CA ASP A 64 -14.11 18.82 -13.41
C ASP A 64 -14.50 18.34 -11.99
N ASN A 65 -15.05 17.12 -11.86
CA ASN A 65 -15.43 16.53 -10.57
C ASN A 65 -14.25 15.85 -9.87
N LEU A 66 -14.47 15.44 -8.63
CA LEU A 66 -13.50 14.62 -7.87
C LEU A 66 -13.35 13.24 -8.52
N VAL A 67 -12.09 12.78 -8.56
CA VAL A 67 -11.71 11.49 -9.12
C VAL A 67 -11.86 10.41 -8.04
N ASN A 68 -12.47 9.29 -8.37
CA ASN A 68 -12.66 8.20 -7.41
C ASN A 68 -11.32 7.52 -7.06
N ASP A 69 -10.87 7.68 -5.82
CA ASP A 69 -9.61 7.18 -5.27
C ASP A 69 -9.59 5.65 -5.11
N THR A 70 -10.74 5.04 -4.88
CA THR A 70 -10.87 3.58 -4.74
C THR A 70 -10.51 2.88 -6.06
N ILE A 71 -10.93 3.45 -7.19
CA ILE A 71 -10.55 2.96 -8.52
C ILE A 71 -9.04 3.05 -8.73
N PHE A 72 -8.42 4.18 -8.36
CA PHE A 72 -6.98 4.37 -8.45
C PHE A 72 -6.21 3.29 -7.69
N ASN A 73 -6.64 2.99 -6.47
CA ASN A 73 -6.05 1.94 -5.66
C ASN A 73 -6.18 0.56 -6.34
N HIS A 74 -7.35 0.23 -6.89
CA HIS A 74 -7.56 -1.04 -7.59
C HIS A 74 -6.69 -1.21 -8.84
N ILE A 75 -6.57 -0.17 -9.66
CA ILE A 75 -5.71 -0.20 -10.85
C ILE A 75 -4.24 -0.38 -10.44
N GLY A 76 -3.76 0.37 -9.45
CA GLY A 76 -2.39 0.26 -8.94
C GLY A 76 -2.08 -1.13 -8.39
N ARG A 77 -3.00 -1.70 -7.60
CA ARG A 77 -2.91 -3.06 -7.06
C ARG A 77 -2.83 -4.10 -8.18
N LEU A 78 -3.68 -3.99 -9.21
CA LEU A 78 -3.66 -4.92 -10.35
C LEU A 78 -2.32 -4.88 -11.08
N CYS A 79 -1.72 -3.70 -11.28
CA CYS A 79 -0.41 -3.60 -11.91
C CYS A 79 0.66 -4.42 -11.16
N ILE A 80 0.63 -4.43 -9.82
CA ILE A 80 1.53 -5.27 -9.01
C ILE A 80 1.17 -6.75 -9.13
N GLN A 81 -0.10 -7.11 -8.97
CA GLN A 81 -0.55 -8.51 -9.00
C GLN A 81 -0.22 -9.18 -10.33
N LEU A 82 -0.27 -8.42 -11.42
CA LEU A 82 0.08 -8.86 -12.77
C LEU A 82 1.58 -8.81 -13.07
N ASN A 83 2.37 -8.27 -12.14
CA ASN A 83 3.82 -8.02 -12.27
C ASN A 83 4.15 -7.27 -13.56
N ASP A 84 3.36 -6.24 -13.87
CA ASP A 84 3.49 -5.47 -15.09
C ASP A 84 4.46 -4.30 -14.91
N GLU A 85 5.77 -4.57 -14.95
CA GLU A 85 6.81 -3.54 -14.81
C GLU A 85 6.62 -2.33 -15.74
N PRO A 86 6.17 -2.46 -17.00
CA PRO A 86 5.87 -1.31 -17.86
C PRO A 86 4.83 -0.33 -17.29
N SER A 87 3.93 -0.78 -16.41
CA SER A 87 2.95 0.10 -15.76
C SER A 87 3.56 1.05 -14.73
N ALA A 88 4.82 0.86 -14.32
CA ALA A 88 5.46 1.71 -13.32
C ALA A 88 5.46 3.20 -13.72
N GLY A 89 5.58 3.50 -15.02
CA GLY A 89 5.48 4.87 -15.53
C GLY A 89 4.08 5.46 -15.36
N GLU A 90 3.03 4.67 -15.55
CA GLU A 90 1.65 5.12 -15.38
C GLU A 90 1.28 5.25 -13.90
N ILE A 91 1.75 4.34 -13.03
CA ILE A 91 1.63 4.49 -11.58
C ILE A 91 2.30 5.76 -11.10
N TYR A 92 3.48 6.11 -11.63
CA TYR A 92 4.18 7.33 -11.23
C TYR A 92 3.39 8.59 -11.63
N LYS A 93 2.83 8.63 -12.84
CA LYS A 93 1.94 9.74 -13.26
C LYS A 93 0.71 9.84 -12.37
N ALA A 94 0.10 8.71 -12.03
CA ALA A 94 -1.06 8.65 -11.14
C ALA A 94 -0.70 9.10 -9.71
N PHE A 95 0.48 8.75 -9.22
CA PHE A 95 1.03 9.26 -7.95
C PHE A 95 1.18 10.79 -7.99
N VAL A 96 1.80 11.34 -9.04
CA VAL A 96 1.98 12.80 -9.19
C VAL A 96 0.63 13.51 -9.24
N PHE A 97 -0.34 12.97 -9.99
CA PHE A 97 -1.70 13.52 -10.07
C PHE A 97 -2.42 13.48 -8.73
N GLY A 98 -2.37 12.33 -8.05
CA GLY A 98 -3.14 12.08 -6.84
C GLY A 98 -2.52 12.71 -5.60
N GLY A 99 -1.21 12.93 -5.60
CA GLY A 99 -0.47 13.58 -4.51
C GLY A 99 -0.35 15.09 -4.64
N ASP A 100 -1.06 15.69 -5.60
CA ASP A 100 -1.18 17.14 -5.70
C ASP A 100 -1.99 17.67 -4.49
N PRO A 101 -1.46 18.66 -3.74
CA PRO A 101 -2.14 19.24 -2.58
C PRO A 101 -3.56 19.74 -2.79
N GLU A 102 -3.95 20.08 -4.03
CA GLU A 102 -5.30 20.50 -4.37
C GLU A 102 -6.30 19.34 -4.46
N ARG A 103 -5.83 18.09 -4.41
CA ARG A 103 -6.70 16.90 -4.40
C ARG A 103 -7.34 16.69 -3.03
N HIS A 104 -8.48 16.01 -3.03
CA HIS A 104 -9.14 15.63 -1.80
C HIS A 104 -8.30 14.63 -0.99
N TYR A 105 -8.58 14.54 0.30
CA TYR A 105 -7.76 13.81 1.27
C TYR A 105 -7.57 12.34 0.89
N GLU A 106 -8.63 11.65 0.51
CA GLU A 106 -8.63 10.22 0.18
C GLU A 106 -7.71 9.94 -1.02
N MET A 107 -7.77 10.78 -2.05
CA MET A 107 -6.85 10.68 -3.21
C MET A 107 -5.38 10.84 -2.79
N ASN A 108 -5.09 11.80 -1.89
CA ASN A 108 -3.75 11.96 -1.35
C ASN A 108 -3.30 10.71 -0.59
N THR A 109 -4.17 10.07 0.20
CA THR A 109 -3.82 8.81 0.88
C THR A 109 -3.56 7.66 -0.11
N VAL A 110 -4.31 7.59 -1.22
CA VAL A 110 -4.09 6.60 -2.27
C VAL A 110 -2.79 6.87 -3.03
N ALA A 111 -2.41 8.14 -3.23
CA ALA A 111 -1.12 8.48 -3.84
C ALA A 111 0.05 7.86 -3.05
N ALA A 112 0.03 7.92 -1.72
CA ALA A 112 1.06 7.26 -0.91
C ALA A 112 1.17 5.75 -1.20
N LYS A 113 0.04 5.05 -1.40
CA LYS A 113 0.03 3.63 -1.81
C LYS A 113 0.61 3.43 -3.21
N LEU A 114 0.27 4.29 -4.16
CA LEU A 114 0.85 4.25 -5.51
C LEU A 114 2.38 4.41 -5.45
N SER A 115 2.89 5.28 -4.58
CA SER A 115 4.34 5.40 -4.36
C SER A 115 4.98 4.09 -3.88
N LEU A 116 4.30 3.39 -2.96
CA LEU A 116 4.74 2.07 -2.48
C LEU A 116 4.72 1.04 -3.61
N TYR A 117 3.70 1.10 -4.48
CA TYR A 117 3.57 0.18 -5.60
C TYR A 117 4.68 0.33 -6.63
N LEU A 118 5.24 1.53 -6.82
CA LEU A 118 6.43 1.74 -7.64
C LEU A 118 7.61 0.89 -7.16
N THR A 119 7.75 0.68 -5.84
CA THR A 119 8.84 -0.14 -5.29
C THR A 119 8.73 -1.61 -5.72
N ALA A 120 7.53 -2.07 -6.09
CA ALA A 120 7.26 -3.43 -6.54
C ALA A 120 7.60 -3.65 -8.02
N LEU A 121 7.52 -2.60 -8.84
CA LEU A 121 7.59 -2.69 -10.30
C LEU A 121 8.96 -2.25 -10.86
N ASN A 122 10.02 -2.38 -10.05
CA ASN A 122 11.38 -2.04 -10.43
C ASN A 122 11.52 -0.64 -11.06
N TYR A 123 10.77 0.33 -10.54
CA TYR A 123 10.78 1.70 -11.06
C TYR A 123 12.19 2.33 -10.97
N GLN A 124 12.68 2.89 -12.08
CA GLN A 124 14.00 3.54 -12.20
C GLN A 124 13.89 5.03 -12.60
N GLY A 125 12.70 5.61 -12.53
CA GLY A 125 12.46 6.99 -12.92
C GLY A 125 12.73 8.01 -11.80
N PRO A 126 12.35 9.29 -12.00
CA PRO A 126 12.50 10.33 -11.00
C PRO A 126 11.70 10.05 -9.72
N ILE A 127 12.26 10.41 -8.57
CA ILE A 127 11.60 10.25 -7.25
C ILE A 127 11.43 11.58 -6.51
N ASP A 128 11.73 12.71 -7.15
CA ASP A 128 11.63 14.04 -6.53
C ASP A 128 10.20 14.35 -6.09
N ALA A 129 9.19 13.96 -6.87
CA ALA A 129 7.79 14.15 -6.50
C ALA A 129 7.42 13.39 -5.20
N ILE A 130 8.08 12.27 -4.91
CA ILE A 130 7.87 11.54 -3.64
C ILE A 130 8.43 12.35 -2.46
N ARG A 131 9.61 12.96 -2.63
CA ARG A 131 10.18 13.86 -1.62
C ARG A 131 9.29 15.08 -1.41
N ASP A 132 8.89 15.74 -2.49
CA ASP A 132 8.08 16.97 -2.42
C ASP A 132 6.71 16.70 -1.75
N TYR A 133 6.12 15.54 -2.02
CA TYR A 133 4.92 15.06 -1.31
C TYR A 133 5.16 14.88 0.20
N ILE A 134 6.26 14.21 0.58
CA ILE A 134 6.61 14.02 2.00
C ILE A 134 6.80 15.38 2.67
N ASP A 135 7.57 16.29 2.07
CA ASP A 135 7.89 17.60 2.64
C ASP A 135 6.62 18.43 2.86
N TYR A 136 5.68 18.40 1.91
CA TYR A 136 4.40 19.11 2.01
C TYR A 136 3.55 18.62 3.19
N TYR A 137 3.38 17.30 3.33
CA TYR A 137 2.51 16.74 4.38
C TYR A 137 3.20 16.57 5.74
N ASN A 138 4.53 16.65 5.81
CA ASN A 138 5.30 16.35 7.01
C ASN A 138 4.93 17.26 8.20
N GLU A 139 4.65 18.54 7.97
CA GLU A 139 4.34 19.48 9.06
C GLU A 139 3.05 19.12 9.80
N SER A 140 2.07 18.56 9.10
CA SER A 140 0.74 18.27 9.66
C SER A 140 0.52 16.78 9.96
N TYR A 141 1.19 15.90 9.22
CA TYR A 141 0.90 14.45 9.19
C TYR A 141 2.17 13.59 9.25
N GLY A 142 3.30 14.12 9.72
CA GLY A 142 4.62 13.49 9.58
C GLY A 142 4.75 12.03 10.04
N ASP A 143 3.90 11.60 10.98
CA ASP A 143 3.90 10.25 11.54
C ASP A 143 2.71 9.39 11.09
N ASP A 144 1.76 9.98 10.37
CA ASP A 144 0.57 9.30 9.89
C ASP A 144 0.93 8.32 8.76
N GLU A 145 0.14 7.25 8.67
CA GLU A 145 0.40 6.07 7.85
C GLU A 145 0.79 6.41 6.41
N PHE A 146 0.07 7.34 5.77
CA PHE A 146 0.28 7.68 4.37
C PHE A 146 1.61 8.43 4.15
N VAL A 147 2.02 9.32 5.04
CA VAL A 147 3.32 10.02 4.93
C VAL A 147 4.46 9.04 5.17
N VAL A 148 4.33 8.17 6.17
CA VAL A 148 5.35 7.16 6.46
C VAL A 148 5.43 6.11 5.35
N MET A 149 4.34 5.82 4.65
CA MET A 149 4.33 4.98 3.45
C MET A 149 5.04 5.63 2.27
N ALA A 150 4.86 6.94 2.05
CA ALA A 150 5.66 7.67 1.05
C ALA A 150 7.15 7.68 1.43
N ARG A 151 7.47 7.88 2.71
CA ARG A 151 8.86 7.78 3.24
C ARG A 151 9.46 6.40 3.01
N TYR A 152 8.70 5.32 3.26
CA TYR A 152 9.14 3.95 2.94
C TYR A 152 9.63 3.89 1.49
N SER A 153 8.83 4.38 0.55
CA SER A 153 9.13 4.33 -0.88
C SER A 153 10.37 5.14 -1.21
N TYR A 154 10.46 6.37 -0.70
CA TYR A 154 11.60 7.25 -0.92
C TYR A 154 12.90 6.63 -0.38
N TRP A 155 12.89 6.18 0.88
CA TRP A 155 14.04 5.54 1.52
C TRP A 155 14.42 4.22 0.83
N TRP A 156 13.45 3.44 0.35
CA TRP A 156 13.69 2.24 -0.44
C TRP A 156 14.45 2.52 -1.74
N PHE A 157 14.04 3.57 -2.48
CA PHE A 157 14.70 3.96 -3.73
C PHE A 157 16.09 4.55 -3.49
N LYS A 158 16.24 5.39 -2.46
CA LYS A 158 17.52 6.01 -2.09
C LYS A 158 18.49 5.07 -1.38
N LYS A 159 18.00 3.95 -0.84
CA LYS A 159 18.71 3.12 0.15
C LYS A 159 19.12 3.95 1.38
N GLU A 160 18.22 4.86 1.79
CA GLU A 160 18.45 5.80 2.88
C GLU A 160 18.14 5.15 4.23
N VAL A 161 19.12 4.44 4.75
CA VAL A 161 18.99 3.69 6.00
C VAL A 161 19.12 4.59 7.22
N GLU A 162 19.93 5.64 7.15
CA GLU A 162 20.27 6.45 8.32
C GLU A 162 19.05 7.22 8.83
N GLU A 163 18.29 7.85 7.94
CA GLU A 163 17.04 8.53 8.31
C GLU A 163 15.98 7.56 8.86
N ALA A 164 15.86 6.36 8.29
CA ALA A 164 14.91 5.36 8.77
C ALA A 164 15.26 4.86 10.19
N LEU A 165 16.56 4.67 10.49
CA LEU A 165 17.03 4.33 11.83
C LEU A 165 16.78 5.48 12.83
N LEU A 166 17.02 6.73 12.41
CA LEU A 166 16.76 7.91 13.24
C LEU A 166 15.28 8.03 13.57
N PHE A 167 14.40 7.85 12.57
CA PHE A 167 12.95 7.88 12.78
C PHE A 167 12.50 6.78 13.75
N LEU A 168 12.97 5.55 13.56
CA LEU A 168 12.61 4.42 14.42
C LEU A 168 13.12 4.60 15.87
N GLY A 169 14.28 5.24 16.03
CA GLY A 169 14.93 5.46 17.32
C GLY A 169 14.41 6.68 18.10
N ASP A 170 13.63 7.55 17.47
CA ASP A 170 13.05 8.73 18.11
C ASP A 170 11.88 8.33 19.03
N SER A 171 12.01 8.63 20.32
CA SER A 171 11.00 8.29 21.33
C SER A 171 9.70 9.07 21.18
N GLU A 172 9.74 10.24 20.52
CA GLU A 172 8.55 11.05 20.26
C GLU A 172 7.69 10.48 19.13
N LYS A 173 8.25 9.61 18.27
CA LYS A 173 7.52 8.93 17.20
C LYS A 173 6.71 7.78 17.75
N LYS A 174 5.39 7.81 17.56
CA LYS A 174 4.45 6.84 18.15
C LYS A 174 3.50 6.19 17.16
N LYS A 175 3.58 6.53 15.88
CA LYS A 175 2.67 5.99 14.87
C LYS A 175 3.47 5.37 13.74
N SER A 176 2.83 4.42 13.05
CA SER A 176 3.33 3.86 11.78
C SER A 176 4.72 3.22 11.89
N LEU A 177 5.20 2.91 13.10
CA LEU A 177 6.55 2.38 13.34
C LEU A 177 6.73 1.03 12.66
N GLY A 178 5.64 0.27 12.49
CA GLY A 178 5.65 -0.99 11.77
C GLY A 178 6.07 -0.85 10.29
N ILE A 179 5.72 0.25 9.62
CA ILE A 179 6.14 0.49 8.23
C ILE A 179 7.65 0.72 8.17
N VAL A 180 8.21 1.48 9.12
CA VAL A 180 9.65 1.74 9.21
C VAL A 180 10.43 0.48 9.57
N ALA A 181 9.93 -0.31 10.53
CA ALA A 181 10.49 -1.62 10.86
C ALA A 181 10.54 -2.55 9.63
N SER A 182 9.47 -2.53 8.83
CA SER A 182 9.38 -3.32 7.59
C SER A 182 10.36 -2.87 6.53
N LEU A 183 10.56 -1.56 6.36
CA LEU A 183 11.61 -1.04 5.48
C LEU A 183 12.99 -1.54 5.89
N LEU A 184 13.33 -1.43 7.17
CA LEU A 184 14.66 -1.82 7.67
C LEU A 184 14.87 -3.33 7.52
N ALA A 185 13.84 -4.14 7.73
CA ALA A 185 13.85 -5.56 7.41
C ALA A 185 14.04 -5.80 5.90
N ASP A 186 13.31 -5.08 5.04
CA ASP A 186 13.41 -5.20 3.59
C ASP A 186 14.75 -4.73 3.02
N LEU A 187 15.41 -3.77 3.68
CA LEU A 187 16.77 -3.33 3.36
C LEU A 187 17.85 -4.21 4.00
N ASN A 188 17.45 -5.20 4.81
CA ASN A 188 18.35 -6.08 5.56
C ASN A 188 19.31 -5.33 6.50
N GLU A 189 18.86 -4.24 7.14
CA GLU A 189 19.69 -3.43 8.02
C GLU A 189 19.77 -4.02 9.44
N LYS A 190 20.88 -4.68 9.75
CA LYS A 190 21.07 -5.36 11.04
C LYS A 190 21.17 -4.42 12.23
N LYS A 191 21.60 -3.16 12.05
CA LYS A 191 21.67 -2.17 13.14
C LYS A 191 20.29 -1.89 13.74
N ALA A 192 19.21 -2.10 12.99
CA ALA A 192 17.85 -1.90 13.48
C ALA A 192 17.47 -2.84 14.64
N ILE A 193 18.09 -4.02 14.76
CA ILE A 193 17.72 -5.05 15.75
C ILE A 193 17.72 -4.47 17.18
N ALA A 194 18.77 -3.75 17.58
CA ALA A 194 18.89 -3.20 18.92
C ALA A 194 17.81 -2.13 19.20
N ILE A 195 17.48 -1.32 18.20
CA ILE A 195 16.44 -0.29 18.29
C ILE A 195 15.07 -0.97 18.43
N LEU A 196 14.77 -1.93 17.55
CA LEU A 196 13.53 -2.69 17.56
C LEU A 196 13.32 -3.41 18.90
N GLN A 197 14.33 -4.13 19.41
CA GLN A 197 14.27 -4.81 20.71
C GLN A 197 14.08 -3.85 21.88
N THR A 198 14.60 -2.62 21.78
CA THR A 198 14.43 -1.61 22.83
C THR A 198 13.01 -1.09 22.82
N ARG A 199 12.53 -0.63 21.65
CA ARG A 199 11.19 -0.09 21.46
C ARG A 199 10.10 -1.12 21.77
N LEU A 200 10.28 -2.38 21.38
CA LEU A 200 9.33 -3.47 21.63
C LEU A 200 8.98 -3.67 23.11
N LYS A 201 9.83 -3.26 24.04
CA LYS A 201 9.53 -3.36 25.48
C LYS A 201 8.42 -2.42 25.94
N ASP A 202 8.24 -1.32 25.21
CA ASP A 202 7.34 -0.24 25.57
C ASP A 202 6.11 -0.17 24.65
N LEU A 203 6.08 -0.97 23.57
CA LEU A 203 4.95 -1.06 22.65
C LEU A 203 3.76 -1.79 23.29
N THR A 204 2.57 -1.22 23.17
CA THR A 204 1.31 -1.83 23.66
C THR A 204 0.42 -2.31 22.51
N ASN A 205 0.54 -1.71 21.32
CA ASN A 205 -0.24 -2.11 20.16
C ASN A 205 0.15 -3.54 19.71
N PRO A 206 -0.77 -4.51 19.74
CA PRO A 206 -0.46 -5.90 19.46
C PRO A 206 -0.08 -6.14 17.99
N VAL A 207 -0.63 -5.36 17.05
CA VAL A 207 -0.28 -5.45 15.63
C VAL A 207 1.16 -4.98 15.43
N THR A 208 1.51 -3.80 15.97
CA THR A 208 2.88 -3.26 15.87
C THR A 208 3.89 -4.17 16.57
N CYS A 209 3.52 -4.80 17.69
CA CYS A 209 4.33 -5.83 18.33
C CYS A 209 4.63 -7.01 17.38
N GLU A 210 3.63 -7.54 16.66
CA GLU A 210 3.83 -8.62 15.70
C GLU A 210 4.73 -8.20 14.53
N VAL A 211 4.59 -6.96 14.05
CA VAL A 211 5.46 -6.39 13.03
C VAL A 211 6.91 -6.35 13.53
N PHE A 212 7.16 -5.85 14.74
CA PHE A 212 8.50 -5.76 15.31
C PHE A 212 9.14 -7.14 15.51
N LYS A 213 8.39 -8.12 15.99
CA LYS A 213 8.88 -9.50 16.14
C LYS A 213 9.27 -10.11 14.80
N GLU A 214 8.46 -9.94 13.76
CA GLU A 214 8.76 -10.41 12.41
C GLU A 214 9.99 -9.69 11.83
N ALA A 215 10.10 -8.37 11.99
CA ALA A 215 11.26 -7.61 11.54
C ALA A 215 12.55 -8.08 12.22
N ILE A 216 12.54 -8.27 13.55
CA ILE A 216 13.68 -8.81 14.30
C ILE A 216 14.04 -10.21 13.78
N HIS A 217 13.06 -11.11 13.65
CA HIS A 217 13.28 -12.48 13.18
C HIS A 217 13.92 -12.51 11.78
N ARG A 218 13.39 -11.71 10.85
CA ARG A 218 13.95 -11.57 9.50
C ARG A 218 15.37 -11.03 9.54
N LEU A 219 15.61 -9.96 10.30
CA LEU A 219 16.95 -9.40 10.48
C LEU A 219 17.91 -10.35 11.21
N GLU A 220 17.46 -11.34 11.97
CA GLU A 220 18.36 -12.34 12.56
C GLU A 220 18.68 -13.49 11.59
N THR A 221 17.77 -13.81 10.67
CA THR A 221 17.84 -15.05 9.87
C THR A 221 18.20 -14.85 8.41
N GLN A 222 17.82 -13.72 7.80
CA GLN A 222 18.10 -13.45 6.39
C GLN A 222 19.53 -12.91 6.21
N ASN A 223 20.16 -13.15 5.06
CA ASN A 223 21.52 -12.68 4.79
C ASN A 223 21.60 -11.62 3.67
N GLU A 224 20.49 -11.39 2.97
CA GLU A 224 20.41 -10.47 1.83
C GLU A 224 19.06 -9.76 1.81
N ILE A 225 18.95 -8.75 0.94
CA ILE A 225 17.68 -8.07 0.67
C ILE A 225 16.70 -9.11 0.09
N PRO A 226 15.50 -9.29 0.68
CA PRO A 226 14.50 -10.22 0.16
C PRO A 226 14.08 -9.85 -1.27
N LYS A 227 13.68 -10.86 -2.04
CA LYS A 227 13.04 -10.65 -3.34
C LYS A 227 11.77 -9.83 -3.16
N ASN A 228 11.35 -9.12 -4.21
CA ASN A 228 10.22 -8.22 -4.14
C ASN A 228 8.97 -8.85 -3.49
N GLN A 229 8.56 -10.04 -3.93
CA GLN A 229 7.39 -10.75 -3.41
C GLN A 229 7.52 -11.20 -1.94
N ASP A 230 8.75 -11.33 -1.44
CA ASP A 230 9.05 -11.82 -0.09
C ASP A 230 9.27 -10.65 0.89
N ARG A 231 9.19 -9.40 0.42
CA ARG A 231 9.30 -8.21 1.26
C ARG A 231 8.21 -8.17 2.32
N MET A 232 8.61 -7.76 3.51
CA MET A 232 7.78 -7.66 4.70
C MET A 232 6.66 -6.62 4.54
N ILE A 233 6.89 -5.54 3.79
CA ILE A 233 5.84 -4.53 3.54
C ILE A 233 4.57 -5.12 2.94
N TRP A 234 4.67 -6.20 2.16
CA TRP A 234 3.50 -6.87 1.56
C TRP A 234 2.68 -7.70 2.55
N MET A 235 3.20 -7.93 3.75
CA MET A 235 2.45 -8.60 4.82
C MET A 235 1.37 -7.71 5.44
N PHE A 236 1.39 -6.39 5.19
CA PHE A 236 0.30 -5.48 5.57
C PHE A 236 -0.98 -5.68 4.75
N GLY A 237 -0.90 -6.43 3.64
CA GLY A 237 -2.04 -6.66 2.75
C GLY A 237 -2.31 -5.48 1.81
N PHE A 238 -3.33 -5.64 0.97
CA PHE A 238 -3.76 -4.66 -0.02
C PHE A 238 -5.18 -4.15 0.21
N ILE A 239 -5.96 -4.83 1.07
CA ILE A 239 -7.36 -4.49 1.33
C ILE A 239 -7.42 -3.20 2.16
N THR A 240 -8.11 -2.19 1.63
CA THR A 240 -8.32 -0.90 2.31
C THR A 240 -9.34 -1.00 3.45
N ARG A 241 -9.38 0.00 4.34
CA ARG A 241 -10.40 0.09 5.39
C ARG A 241 -11.82 0.15 4.81
N THR A 242 -12.00 0.88 3.71
CA THR A 242 -13.27 0.95 2.96
C THR A 242 -13.69 -0.44 2.49
N GLU A 243 -12.78 -1.20 1.88
CA GLU A 243 -13.06 -2.57 1.46
C GLU A 243 -13.36 -3.52 2.64
N LEU A 244 -12.69 -3.36 3.79
CA LEU A 244 -13.01 -4.12 5.01
C LEU A 244 -14.42 -3.80 5.52
N ALA A 245 -14.81 -2.53 5.54
CA ALA A 245 -16.14 -2.09 5.96
C ALA A 245 -17.24 -2.64 5.05
N LEU A 246 -16.93 -2.88 3.77
CA LEU A 246 -17.81 -3.54 2.80
C LEU A 246 -17.84 -5.08 2.94
N GLY A 247 -17.15 -5.65 3.93
CA GLY A 247 -17.19 -7.08 4.27
C GLY A 247 -16.09 -7.93 3.64
N ASN A 248 -15.07 -7.33 3.02
CA ASN A 248 -13.93 -8.10 2.52
C ASN A 248 -13.10 -8.68 3.68
N ARG A 249 -12.49 -9.85 3.43
CA ARG A 249 -11.58 -10.46 4.41
C ARG A 249 -10.29 -9.65 4.53
N ASN A 250 -9.84 -9.47 5.77
CA ASN A 250 -8.56 -8.85 6.06
C ASN A 250 -7.39 -9.72 5.59
N ASP A 251 -6.55 -9.18 4.71
CA ASP A 251 -5.35 -9.82 4.20
C ASP A 251 -4.06 -9.34 4.91
N ASN A 252 -4.18 -8.46 5.89
CA ASN A 252 -3.08 -8.06 6.77
C ASN A 252 -2.70 -9.21 7.71
N VAL A 253 -1.51 -9.77 7.49
CA VAL A 253 -0.99 -10.90 8.25
C VAL A 253 -0.75 -10.54 9.71
N PHE A 254 -0.32 -9.31 10.00
CA PHE A 254 -0.03 -8.88 11.36
C PHE A 254 -1.30 -8.69 12.19
N VAL A 255 -2.35 -8.10 11.60
CA VAL A 255 -3.65 -7.98 12.26
C VAL A 255 -4.20 -9.37 12.59
N ARG A 256 -4.17 -10.30 11.63
CA ARG A 256 -4.64 -11.68 11.86
C ARG A 256 -3.85 -12.40 12.96
N ARG A 257 -2.52 -12.27 12.99
CA ARG A 257 -1.69 -12.86 14.06
C ARG A 257 -2.01 -12.24 15.42
N ALA A 258 -2.19 -10.92 15.48
CA ALA A 258 -2.59 -10.22 16.70
C ALA A 258 -3.97 -10.67 17.19
N GLU A 259 -4.95 -10.81 16.29
CA GLU A 259 -6.28 -11.33 16.60
C GLU A 259 -6.25 -12.78 17.08
N GLU A 260 -5.43 -13.65 16.48
CA GLU A 260 -5.27 -15.05 16.92
C GLU A 260 -4.71 -15.12 18.36
N LEU A 261 -3.76 -14.24 18.70
CA LEU A 261 -3.23 -14.12 20.06
C LEU A 261 -4.27 -13.56 21.04
N SER A 262 -5.01 -12.52 20.66
CA SER A 262 -6.07 -11.93 21.49
C SER A 262 -7.27 -12.87 21.66
N ASN A 263 -7.64 -13.67 20.66
CA ASN A 263 -8.69 -14.68 20.79
C ASN A 263 -8.27 -15.85 21.70
N SER A 264 -6.95 -16.06 21.90
CA SER A 264 -6.43 -16.99 22.89
C SER A 264 -6.40 -16.42 24.32
N ILE A 265 -6.51 -15.10 24.47
CA ILE A 265 -6.53 -14.34 25.74
C ILE A 265 -7.83 -13.52 25.76
N GLN A 266 -8.96 -14.15 26.13
CA GLN A 266 -10.30 -13.54 26.10
C GLN A 266 -10.33 -12.04 26.47
N ALA A 267 -10.89 -11.25 25.54
CA ALA A 267 -11.31 -9.85 25.64
C ALA A 267 -10.20 -8.79 25.64
N ILE A 268 -10.02 -8.13 24.48
CA ILE A 268 -10.27 -6.69 24.24
C ILE A 268 -9.80 -6.42 22.79
N VAL A 269 -10.74 -6.19 21.88
CA VAL A 269 -10.51 -5.30 20.73
C VAL A 269 -11.81 -4.51 20.56
N GLN A 270 -11.86 -3.32 21.17
CA GLN A 270 -12.74 -2.27 20.64
C GLN A 270 -12.00 -1.68 19.45
N GLU A 271 -12.69 -1.57 18.32
CA GLU A 271 -12.25 -0.77 17.18
C GLU A 271 -11.96 0.64 17.70
N VAL A 272 -10.68 1.02 17.69
CA VAL A 272 -10.27 2.36 18.07
C VAL A 272 -10.37 3.21 16.80
N ASP A 273 -11.41 4.02 16.76
CA ASP A 273 -11.56 5.18 15.89
C ASP A 273 -10.50 6.21 16.29
N ASP A 274 -9.30 6.08 15.70
CA ASP A 274 -8.39 7.18 15.47
C ASP A 274 -7.47 6.79 14.31
N SER A 275 -7.25 7.74 13.40
CA SER A 275 -6.61 7.65 12.08
C SER A 275 -5.35 6.76 11.97
N THR A 276 -4.63 6.48 13.06
CA THR A 276 -3.75 5.33 13.26
C THR A 276 -3.68 5.13 14.77
N PRO A 277 -3.92 3.93 15.35
CA PRO A 277 -3.81 3.76 16.80
C PRO A 277 -2.41 4.14 17.25
N GLU A 278 -2.28 4.91 18.33
CA GLU A 278 -0.97 5.18 18.92
C GLU A 278 -0.31 3.83 19.28
N ASP A 279 0.98 3.69 18.96
CA ASP A 279 1.78 2.51 19.24
C ASP A 279 2.18 2.41 20.74
N ILE A 280 1.74 3.36 21.57
CA ILE A 280 2.02 3.49 23.02
C ILE A 280 0.76 3.29 23.86
#